data_AF-A0A948AHU0-F1
#
_entry.id   AF-A0A948AHU0-F1
#
_cell.length_a   1.000
_cell.length_b   1.000
_cell.length_c   1.000
_cell.angle_alpha   90.00
_cell.angle_beta   90.00
_cell.angle_gamma   90.00
#
_symmetry.space_group_name_H-M   'P 1'
#
loop_
_entity.id
_entity.type
_entity.pdbx_description
1 polymer ?
#
loop_
_entity_poly.entity_id
_entity_poly.type
_entity_poly.pdbx_seq_one_letter_code
_entity_poly.pdbx_strand_id
1 'polypeptide(L)'
;EGEEDELKQVKLLDGMRGDPVHHILWAGCRSDQTSADAFINGTYNGAFSYYFCHHMRASNGQLSRKELLARIRASLRHGGYSQVPQLETEATVRAARALTAPERKAKK
;
A
#
# COMPACT_ATOMS: atom_id res chain seq x y z
N GLU A 1 0.56 -27.18 13.40
CA GLU A 1 0.91 -27.39 11.99
C GLU A 1 -0.26 -26.85 11.19
N GLY A 2 -0.10 -25.70 10.54
CA GLY A 2 -1.21 -24.92 9.99
C GLY A 2 -1.61 -25.41 8.60
N GLU A 3 -2.89 -25.27 8.27
CA GLU A 3 -3.53 -25.58 6.97
C GLU A 3 -3.05 -24.66 5.84
N GLU A 4 -1.74 -24.42 5.72
CA GLU A 4 -1.16 -23.66 4.61
C GLU A 4 -1.28 -24.43 3.28
N ASP A 5 -1.40 -25.76 3.35
CA ASP A 5 -1.52 -26.67 2.20
C ASP A 5 -2.91 -26.67 1.52
N GLU A 6 -3.95 -26.06 2.11
CA GLU A 6 -5.30 -26.01 1.49
C GLU A 6 -5.54 -24.76 0.62
N LEU A 7 -4.58 -23.84 0.53
CA LEU A 7 -4.68 -22.68 -0.34
C LEU A 7 -4.40 -23.08 -1.80
N LYS A 8 -5.47 -23.46 -2.52
CA LYS A 8 -5.40 -23.71 -3.97
C LYS A 8 -4.84 -22.48 -4.68
N GLN A 9 -3.72 -22.68 -5.38
CA GLN A 9 -3.20 -21.68 -6.31
C GLN A 9 -4.20 -21.46 -7.45
N VAL A 10 -4.96 -20.37 -7.35
CA VAL A 10 -5.78 -19.89 -8.46
C VAL A 10 -4.81 -19.26 -9.46
N LYS A 11 -4.64 -19.87 -10.63
CA LYS A 11 -3.87 -19.28 -11.73
C LYS A 11 -4.60 -18.03 -12.24
N LEU A 12 -4.35 -16.90 -11.58
CA LEU A 12 -4.94 -15.60 -11.87
C LEU A 12 -4.45 -15.00 -13.20
N LEU A 13 -3.59 -15.70 -13.95
CA LEU A 13 -2.71 -15.11 -14.98
C LEU A 13 -2.84 -15.72 -16.38
N ASP A 14 -3.64 -16.78 -16.57
CA ASP A 14 -3.65 -17.53 -17.85
C ASP A 14 -4.52 -16.86 -18.96
N GLY A 15 -5.14 -15.71 -18.66
CA GLY A 15 -6.05 -15.01 -19.57
C GLY A 15 -5.67 -13.57 -19.94
N MET A 16 -4.57 -13.03 -19.42
CA MET A 16 -4.27 -11.59 -19.57
C MET A 16 -3.44 -11.28 -20.83
N ARG A 17 -3.97 -11.56 -22.02
CA ARG A 17 -3.57 -10.83 -23.23
C ARG A 17 -4.48 -9.61 -23.38
N GLY A 18 -4.01 -8.44 -22.94
CA GLY A 18 -4.51 -7.13 -23.42
C GLY A 18 -5.25 -6.23 -22.43
N ASP A 19 -4.58 -5.75 -21.38
CA ASP A 19 -4.70 -4.37 -20.85
C ASP A 19 -3.55 -4.17 -19.83
N PRO A 20 -2.81 -3.04 -19.82
CA PRO A 20 -1.76 -2.81 -18.85
C PRO A 20 -2.37 -2.81 -17.44
N VAL A 21 -2.00 -3.80 -16.63
CA VAL A 21 -2.63 -3.99 -15.34
C VAL A 21 -2.19 -2.86 -14.40
N HIS A 22 -3.13 -2.00 -14.03
CA HIS A 22 -2.90 -0.88 -13.12
C HIS A 22 -2.84 -1.36 -11.66
N HIS A 23 -1.95 -2.31 -11.36
CA HIS A 23 -1.70 -2.72 -10.00
C HIS A 23 -0.95 -1.64 -9.23
N ILE A 24 -1.32 -1.48 -7.97
CA ILE A 24 -0.61 -0.63 -7.02
C ILE A 24 -0.31 -1.51 -5.82
N LEU A 25 0.97 -1.66 -5.51
CA LEU A 25 1.42 -2.37 -4.33
C LEU A 25 1.90 -1.35 -3.30
N TRP A 26 1.37 -1.50 -2.09
CA TRP A 26 1.83 -0.80 -0.89
C TRP A 26 2.50 -1.82 0.02
N ALA A 27 3.81 -1.72 0.18
CA ALA A 27 4.57 -2.60 1.08
C ALA A 27 4.87 -1.89 2.40
N GLY A 28 4.77 -2.60 3.52
CA GLY A 28 5.00 -2.03 4.86
C GLY A 28 6.45 -1.64 5.15
N CYS A 29 7.40 -2.22 4.41
CA CYS A 29 8.83 -2.00 4.57
C CYS A 29 9.57 -2.22 3.23
N ARG A 30 10.88 -1.95 3.20
CA ARG A 30 11.76 -2.48 2.16
C ARG A 30 12.00 -3.98 2.35
N SER A 31 12.57 -4.61 1.34
CA SER A 31 12.94 -6.03 1.37
C SER A 31 14.02 -6.37 2.41
N ASP A 32 14.88 -5.42 2.78
CA ASP A 32 15.95 -5.56 3.76
C ASP A 32 15.51 -5.17 5.19
N GLN A 33 14.22 -5.04 5.44
CA GLN A 33 13.65 -4.54 6.70
C GLN A 33 12.49 -5.40 7.18
N THR A 34 12.15 -5.25 8.46
CA THR A 34 11.00 -5.90 9.08
C THR A 34 9.88 -4.87 9.30
N SER A 35 8.65 -5.24 8.96
CA SER A 35 7.47 -4.47 9.35
C SER A 35 7.07 -4.80 10.78
N ALA A 36 6.87 -3.78 11.61
CA ALA A 36 6.57 -3.86 13.03
C ALA A 36 5.08 -4.03 13.29
N ASP A 37 4.76 -4.93 14.23
CA ASP A 37 3.56 -4.85 15.05
C ASP A 37 3.83 -3.94 16.24
N ALA A 38 2.87 -3.06 16.53
CA ALA A 38 3.05 -1.95 17.44
C ALA A 38 1.82 -1.73 18.33
N PHE A 39 2.08 -1.42 19.60
CA PHE A 39 1.07 -0.98 20.54
C PHE A 39 0.82 0.52 20.35
N ILE A 40 -0.26 0.88 19.63
CA ILE A 40 -0.60 2.26 19.29
C ILE A 40 -2.04 2.51 19.73
N ASN A 41 -2.26 3.60 20.48
CA ASN A 41 -3.58 4.00 20.96
C ASN A 41 -4.31 2.89 21.73
N GLY A 42 -3.59 2.19 22.62
CA GLY A 42 -4.16 1.21 23.53
C GLY A 42 -4.44 -0.18 22.93
N THR A 43 -4.03 -0.45 21.68
CA THR A 43 -4.21 -1.76 21.04
C THR A 43 -3.02 -2.11 20.13
N TYR A 44 -2.86 -3.40 19.82
CA TYR A 44 -1.83 -3.89 18.88
C TYR A 44 -2.30 -3.74 17.44
N ASN A 45 -1.43 -3.19 16.59
CA ASN A 45 -1.67 -2.98 15.18
C ASN A 45 -0.37 -3.15 14.39
N GLY A 46 -0.45 -3.55 13.12
CA GLY A 46 0.66 -3.34 12.19
C GLY A 46 0.93 -1.84 12.01
N ALA A 47 2.14 -1.38 12.32
CA ALA A 47 2.47 0.05 12.35
C ALA A 47 2.23 0.74 10.99
N PHE A 48 2.54 0.06 9.89
CA PHE A 48 2.25 0.56 8.54
C PHE A 48 0.74 0.74 8.31
N SER A 49 -0.04 -0.33 8.53
CA SER A 49 -1.48 -0.33 8.31
C SER A 49 -2.21 0.67 9.18
N TYR A 50 -1.77 0.84 10.43
CA TYR A 50 -2.29 1.85 11.34
C TYR A 50 -2.18 3.26 10.75
N TYR A 51 -0.96 3.68 10.37
CA TYR A 51 -0.75 5.03 9.84
C TYR A 51 -1.34 5.20 8.44
N PHE A 52 -1.34 4.16 7.60
CA PHE A 52 -2.02 4.18 6.31
C PHE A 52 -3.51 4.52 6.49
N CYS A 53 -4.21 3.75 7.32
CA CYS A 53 -5.63 3.94 7.60
C CYS A 53 -5.92 5.28 8.30
N HIS A 54 -5.06 5.69 9.22
CA HIS A 54 -5.16 6.99 9.89
C HIS A 54 -5.14 8.14 8.88
N HIS A 55 -4.12 8.20 8.01
CA HIS A 55 -3.98 9.28 7.02
C HIS A 55 -5.05 9.24 5.94
N MET A 56 -5.49 8.04 5.53
CA MET A 56 -6.61 7.87 4.59
C MET A 56 -7.91 8.46 5.15
N ARG A 57 -8.25 8.17 6.41
CA ARG A 57 -9.44 8.72 7.06
C ARG A 57 -9.32 10.22 7.30
N ALA A 58 -8.19 10.67 7.85
CA ALA A 58 -7.96 12.09 8.16
C ALA A 58 -8.00 13.00 6.93
N SER A 59 -7.65 12.46 5.75
CA SER A 59 -7.71 13.19 4.49
C SER A 59 -8.97 12.93 3.66
N ASN A 60 -9.92 12.14 4.16
CA ASN A 60 -11.09 11.69 3.40
C ASN A 60 -10.73 11.13 2.01
N GLY A 61 -9.63 10.36 1.94
CA GLY A 61 -9.11 9.75 0.72
C GLY A 61 -8.61 10.73 -0.36
N GLN A 62 -8.38 12.01 -0.02
CA GLN A 62 -8.02 13.04 -0.99
C GLN A 62 -6.54 13.07 -1.38
N LEU A 63 -5.67 12.40 -0.61
CA LEU A 63 -4.23 12.42 -0.87
C LEU A 63 -3.86 11.65 -2.13
N SER A 64 -2.89 12.18 -2.86
CA SER A 64 -2.19 11.41 -3.88
C SER A 64 -1.39 10.26 -3.25
N ARG A 65 -1.03 9.25 -4.05
CA ARG A 65 -0.22 8.11 -3.58
C ARG A 65 1.12 8.58 -2.99
N LYS A 66 1.81 9.51 -3.66
CA LYS A 66 3.09 10.06 -3.19
C LYS A 66 2.95 10.80 -1.86
N GLU A 67 1.87 11.57 -1.68
CA GLU A 67 1.64 12.34 -0.45
C GLU A 67 1.27 11.43 0.71
N LEU A 68 0.41 10.43 0.47
CA LEU A 68 0.06 9.43 1.47
C LEU A 68 1.32 8.68 1.94
N LEU A 69 2.16 8.21 1.02
CA LEU A 69 3.42 7.53 1.36
C LEU A 69 4.34 8.42 2.20
N ALA A 70 4.47 9.70 1.83
CA ALA A 70 5.29 10.65 2.58
C ALA A 70 4.79 10.85 4.02
N ARG A 71 3.47 10.98 4.21
CA ARG A 71 2.86 11.12 5.54
C ARG A 71 3.04 9.86 6.39
N ILE A 72 2.85 8.68 5.81
CA ILE A 72 3.07 7.41 6.52
C ILE A 72 4.53 7.30 6.97
N ARG A 73 5.49 7.59 6.09
CA ARG A 73 6.93 7.58 6.43
C ARG A 73 7.27 8.58 7.54
N ALA A 74 6.68 9.77 7.52
CA ALA A 74 6.88 10.77 8.57
C ALA A 74 6.35 10.27 9.93
N SER A 75 5.14 9.71 9.97
CA SER A 75 4.56 9.15 11.19
C SER A 75 5.34 7.94 11.72
N LEU A 76 5.78 7.04 10.84
CA LEU A 76 6.59 5.89 11.23
C LEU A 76 7.92 6.31 11.87
N ARG A 77 8.62 7.28 11.25
CA ARG A 77 9.84 7.85 11.84
C ARG A 77 9.59 8.52 13.18
N HIS A 78 8.49 9.28 13.30
CA HIS A 78 8.13 9.93 14.55
C HIS A 78 7.82 8.92 15.66
N GLY A 79 7.17 7.80 15.32
CA GLY A 79 6.91 6.68 16.23
C GLY A 79 8.13 5.80 16.52
N GLY A 80 9.32 6.13 15.99
CA GLY A 80 10.56 5.38 16.24
C GLY A 80 10.69 4.07 15.44
N TYR A 81 9.86 3.85 14.42
CA TYR A 81 9.94 2.65 13.59
C TYR A 81 11.00 2.82 12.49
N SER A 82 11.86 1.81 12.33
CA SER A 82 12.93 1.82 11.32
C SER A 82 12.44 1.46 9.90
N GLN A 83 11.25 0.87 9.79
CA GLN A 83 10.67 0.44 8.51
C GLN A 83 10.38 1.61 7.57
N VAL A 84 10.66 1.41 6.28
CA VAL A 84 10.38 2.39 5.23
C VAL A 84 9.42 1.77 4.22
N PRO A 85 8.12 2.12 4.27
CA PRO A 85 7.12 1.60 3.33
C PRO A 85 7.47 1.92 1.88
N GLN A 86 7.11 1.02 0.96
CA GLN A 86 7.32 1.18 -0.49
C GLN A 86 5.99 1.30 -1.24
N LEU A 87 6.06 1.98 -2.40
CA LEU A 87 4.95 2.14 -3.33
C LEU A 87 5.43 1.71 -4.71
N GLU A 88 4.96 0.55 -5.16
CA GLU A 88 5.23 0.03 -6.50
C GLU A 88 4.01 0.28 -7.38
N THR A 89 4.20 1.20 -8.33
CA THR A 89 3.22 1.58 -9.35
C THR A 89 3.93 2.41 -10.43
N GLU A 90 3.28 2.52 -11.59
CA GLU A 90 3.75 3.37 -12.69
C GLU A 90 4.03 4.81 -12.22
N ALA A 91 5.15 5.37 -12.64
CA ALA A 91 5.56 6.71 -12.21
C ALA A 91 4.48 7.77 -12.53
N THR A 92 3.79 7.60 -13.66
CA THR A 92 2.75 8.50 -14.16
C THR A 92 1.51 8.56 -13.27
N VAL A 93 1.25 7.53 -12.45
CA VAL A 93 0.03 7.46 -11.61
C VAL A 93 0.30 7.75 -10.13
N ARG A 94 1.54 8.04 -9.73
CA ARG A 94 1.89 8.39 -8.34
C ARG A 94 1.22 9.68 -7.84
N ALA A 95 0.85 10.57 -8.75
CA ALA A 95 0.15 11.82 -8.45
C ALA A 95 -1.37 11.67 -8.36
N ALA A 96 -1.95 10.54 -8.81
CA ALA A 96 -3.38 10.28 -8.65
C ALA A 96 -3.71 9.85 -7.20
N ARG A 97 -5.00 9.93 -6.85
CA ARG A 97 -5.49 9.61 -5.50
C ARG A 97 -5.15 8.17 -5.10
N ALA A 98 -4.95 7.96 -3.80
CA ALA A 98 -4.38 6.73 -3.25
C ALA A 98 -5.10 5.44 -3.68
N LEU A 99 -6.43 5.43 -3.70
CA LEU A 99 -7.26 4.25 -3.99
C LEU A 99 -8.12 4.38 -5.25
N THR A 100 -7.83 5.32 -6.16
CA THR A 100 -8.62 5.48 -7.40
C THR A 100 -7.94 4.81 -8.58
N ALA A 101 -8.71 4.16 -9.46
CA ALA A 101 -8.20 3.79 -10.77
C ALA A 101 -7.77 5.06 -11.54
N PRO A 102 -6.67 5.02 -12.32
CA PRO A 102 -6.34 6.12 -13.21
C PRO A 102 -7.44 6.28 -14.26
N GLU A 103 -7.84 7.52 -14.56
CA GLU A 103 -8.83 7.78 -15.60
C GLU A 103 -8.31 7.32 -16.97
N ARG A 104 -9.08 6.49 -17.67
CA ARG A 104 -8.79 6.10 -19.04
C ARG A 104 -8.99 7.34 -19.92
N LYS A 105 -7.90 7.94 -20.43
CA LYS A 105 -8.04 8.85 -21.56
C LYS A 105 -8.54 8.03 -22.75
N ALA A 106 -9.75 8.30 -23.20
CA ALA A 106 -10.30 7.66 -24.40
C ALA A 106 -9.31 7.90 -25.55
N LYS A 107 -8.83 6.81 -26.17
CA LYS A 107 -8.08 6.91 -27.42
C LYS A 107 -9.03 7.53 -28.44
N LYS A 108 -8.63 8.66 -29.00
CA LYS A 108 -9.33 9.34 -30.09
C LYS A 108 -9.02 8.65 -31.41
#